data_AF-A0A803JQA9-F1
#
_entry.id   AF-A0A803JQA9-F1
#
_cell.length_a   1.000
_cell.length_b   1.000
_cell.length_c   1.000
_cell.angle_alpha   90.00
_cell.angle_beta   90.00
_cell.angle_gamma   90.00
#
_symmetry.space_group_name_H-M   'P 1'
#
loop_
_entity.id
_entity.type
_entity.pdbx_description
1 polymer ?
#
loop_
_entity_poly.entity_id
_entity_poly.type
_entity_poly.pdbx_seq_one_letter_code
_entity_poly.pdbx_strand_id
1 'polypeptide(L)'
;HTTQAAEYVPEKVKKAEKKLEDNPYDLDAWSILIREAQNQPIDKARKTYERLVAQFPSSGRFWKLYVEAENMHLQKNNYRKEMLSA
;
A
#
# COMPACT_ATOMS: atom_id res chain seq x y z
N HIS A 1 11.80 26.03 -6.27
CA HIS A 1 10.38 26.07 -5.85
C HIS A 1 9.94 24.67 -5.46
N THR A 2 9.96 24.34 -4.17
CA THR A 2 9.51 23.03 -3.68
C THR A 2 8.11 23.23 -3.10
N THR A 3 7.12 23.25 -3.97
CA THR A 3 5.72 23.35 -3.55
C THR A 3 5.28 22.00 -3.03
N GLN A 4 5.09 21.97 -1.71
CA GLN A 4 4.49 20.90 -0.93
C GLN A 4 3.19 20.44 -1.59
N ALA A 5 3.25 19.32 -2.33
CA ALA A 5 2.06 18.64 -2.81
C ALA A 5 1.33 18.13 -1.56
N ALA A 6 0.27 18.83 -1.15
CA ALA A 6 -0.69 18.29 -0.22
C ALA A 6 -1.00 16.85 -0.66
N GLU A 7 -0.77 15.88 0.21
CA GLU A 7 -0.98 14.47 -0.10
C GLU A 7 -2.41 14.30 -0.61
N TYR A 8 -2.55 14.17 -1.93
CA TYR A 8 -3.85 13.95 -2.54
C TYR A 8 -4.30 12.55 -2.11
N VAL A 9 -5.19 12.52 -1.11
CA VAL A 9 -5.86 11.29 -0.69
C VAL A 9 -7.17 11.21 -1.48
N PRO A 10 -7.32 10.24 -2.40
CA PRO A 10 -8.53 10.09 -3.20
C PRO A 10 -9.78 9.99 -2.33
N GLU A 11 -10.90 10.56 -2.77
CA GLU A 11 -12.15 10.54 -1.99
C GLU A 11 -12.64 9.11 -1.68
N LYS A 12 -12.41 8.17 -2.62
CA LYS A 12 -12.67 6.74 -2.44
C LYS A 12 -11.91 6.14 -1.25
N VAL A 13 -10.68 6.59 -1.00
CA VAL A 13 -9.84 6.13 0.11
C VAL A 13 -10.39 6.66 1.43
N LYS A 14 -10.77 7.95 1.48
CA LYS A 14 -11.40 8.54 2.68
C LYS A 14 -12.71 7.84 3.04
N LYS A 15 -13.54 7.53 2.05
CA LYS A 15 -14.79 6.78 2.25
C LYS A 15 -14.52 5.35 2.72
N ALA A 16 -13.50 4.69 2.17
CA ALA A 16 -13.09 3.36 2.62
C ALA A 16 -12.56 3.35 4.05
N GLU A 17 -11.69 4.30 4.42
CA GLU A 17 -11.20 4.46 5.79
C GLU A 17 -12.36 4.64 6.78
N LYS A 18 -13.32 5.52 6.47
CA LYS A 18 -14.52 5.70 7.30
C LYS A 18 -15.32 4.41 7.45
N LYS A 19 -15.51 3.64 6.37
CA LYS A 19 -16.18 2.33 6.45
C LYS A 19 -15.43 1.34 7.35
N LEU A 20 -14.11 1.41 7.41
CA LEU A 20 -13.31 0.57 8.29
C LEU A 20 -13.37 1.00 9.75
N GLU A 21 -13.69 2.27 10.04
CA GLU A 21 -14.01 2.71 11.40
C GLU A 21 -15.31 2.08 11.89
N ASP A 22 -16.33 1.99 11.02
CA ASP A 22 -17.62 1.34 11.33
C ASP A 22 -17.53 -0.20 11.31
N ASN A 23 -16.81 -0.76 10.33
CA ASN A 23 -16.62 -2.20 10.14
C ASN A 23 -15.18 -2.54 9.72
N PRO A 24 -14.29 -2.87 10.67
CA PRO A 24 -12.88 -3.17 10.39
C PRO A 24 -12.63 -4.38 9.49
N TYR A 25 -13.64 -5.24 9.27
CA TYR A 25 -13.54 -6.44 8.44
C TYR A 25 -14.19 -6.28 7.06
N ASP A 26 -14.59 -5.06 6.66
CA ASP A 26 -15.17 -4.76 5.35
C ASP A 26 -14.14 -4.99 4.22
N LEU A 27 -14.30 -6.09 3.49
CA LEU A 27 -13.39 -6.49 2.41
C LEU A 27 -13.45 -5.55 1.19
N ASP A 28 -14.58 -4.89 0.94
CA ASP A 28 -14.71 -3.94 -0.16
C ASP A 28 -13.92 -2.65 0.14
N ALA A 29 -13.99 -2.17 1.38
CA ALA A 29 -13.19 -1.05 1.84
C ALA A 29 -11.68 -1.38 1.81
N TRP A 30 -11.29 -2.56 2.31
CA TRP A 30 -9.90 -3.03 2.22
C TRP A 30 -9.41 -3.16 0.76
N SER A 31 -10.26 -3.63 -0.16
CA SER A 31 -9.92 -3.73 -1.59
C SER A 31 -9.55 -2.38 -2.20
N ILE A 32 -10.26 -1.30 -1.82
CA ILE A 32 -9.95 0.07 -2.26
C ILE A 32 -8.59 0.52 -1.72
N LEU A 33 -8.32 0.28 -0.44
CA LEU A 33 -7.03 0.63 0.19
C LEU A 33 -5.86 -0.14 -0.42
N ILE A 34 -6.03 -1.44 -0.68
CA ILE A 34 -5.00 -2.27 -1.32
C ILE A 34 -4.68 -1.74 -2.72
N ARG A 35 -5.71 -1.42 -3.53
CA ARG A 35 -5.51 -0.84 -4.86
C ARG A 35 -4.77 0.49 -4.80
N GLU A 36 -5.09 1.34 -3.83
CA GLU A 36 -4.35 2.58 -3.65
C GLU A 36 -2.89 2.31 -3.27
N ALA A 37 -2.66 1.42 -2.29
CA ALA A 37 -1.33 1.05 -1.81
C ALA A 37 -0.44 0.51 -2.95
N GLN A 38 -0.99 -0.28 -3.88
CA GLN A 38 -0.26 -0.77 -5.06
C GLN A 38 0.21 0.34 -6.01
N ASN A 39 -0.45 1.48 -6.02
CA ASN A 39 -0.09 2.64 -6.85
C ASN A 39 0.86 3.62 -6.13
N GLN A 40 1.18 3.37 -4.85
CA GLN A 40 2.05 4.21 -4.06
C GLN A 40 3.45 3.58 -3.88
N PRO A 41 4.48 4.39 -3.57
CA PRO A 41 5.76 3.85 -3.14
C PRO A 41 5.60 2.95 -1.91
N ILE A 42 6.41 1.88 -1.83
CA ILE A 42 6.31 0.91 -0.74
C ILE A 42 6.41 1.56 0.63
N ASP A 43 7.19 2.64 0.77
CA ASP A 43 7.36 3.38 2.02
C ASP A 43 6.03 3.93 2.58
N LYS A 44 5.09 4.30 1.70
CA LYS A 44 3.74 4.74 2.08
C LYS A 44 2.79 3.56 2.20
N ALA A 45 2.85 2.64 1.24
CA ALA A 45 1.99 1.48 1.16
C ALA A 45 2.16 0.50 2.35
N ARG A 46 3.36 0.46 2.95
CA ARG A 46 3.72 -0.43 4.06
C ARG A 46 2.73 -0.33 5.22
N LYS A 47 2.37 0.89 5.63
CA LYS A 47 1.40 1.12 6.72
C LYS A 47 0.04 0.47 6.44
N THR A 48 -0.42 0.52 5.19
CA THR A 48 -1.69 -0.09 4.77
C THR A 48 -1.60 -1.61 4.80
N TYR A 49 -0.50 -2.18 4.28
CA TYR A 49 -0.29 -3.62 4.30
C TYR A 49 -0.11 -4.18 5.71
N GLU A 50 0.62 -3.49 6.58
CA GLU A 50 0.80 -3.85 7.99
C GLU A 50 -0.54 -3.90 8.72
N ARG A 51 -1.40 -2.88 8.55
CA ARG A 51 -2.76 -2.89 9.11
C ARG A 51 -3.59 -4.05 8.54
N LEU A 52 -3.50 -4.31 7.24
CA LEU A 52 -4.24 -5.40 6.59
C LEU A 52 -3.85 -6.78 7.14
N VAL A 53 -2.56 -7.09 7.23
CA VAL A 53 -2.10 -8.40 7.73
C VAL A 53 -2.30 -8.54 9.24
N ALA A 54 -2.27 -7.43 9.99
CA ALA A 54 -2.63 -7.43 11.41
C ALA A 54 -4.13 -7.69 11.61
N GLN A 55 -4.99 -7.17 10.74
CA GLN A 55 -6.43 -7.41 10.77
C GLN A 55 -6.80 -8.83 10.34
N PHE A 56 -6.06 -9.40 9.38
CA PHE A 56 -6.31 -10.72 8.81
C PHE A 56 -5.05 -11.62 8.85
N PRO A 57 -4.55 -11.98 10.04
CA PRO A 57 -3.27 -12.67 10.18
C PRO A 57 -3.27 -14.08 9.58
N SER A 58 -4.43 -14.74 9.52
CA SER A 58 -4.59 -16.08 8.94
C SER A 58 -4.72 -16.08 7.41
N SER A 59 -4.87 -14.91 6.79
CA SER A 59 -5.03 -14.81 5.34
C SER A 59 -3.67 -14.75 4.65
N GLY A 60 -3.15 -15.93 4.27
CA GLY A 60 -1.91 -16.04 3.50
C GLY A 60 -1.92 -15.23 2.19
N ARG A 61 -3.11 -14.98 1.62
CA ARG A 61 -3.28 -14.12 0.44
C ARG A 61 -2.81 -12.69 0.70
N PHE A 62 -3.11 -12.10 1.85
CA PHE A 62 -2.73 -10.72 2.16
C PHE A 62 -1.25 -10.60 2.51
N TRP A 63 -0.69 -11.60 3.19
CA TRP A 63 0.75 -11.71 3.39
C TRP A 63 1.52 -11.78 2.07
N LYS A 64 1.03 -12.60 1.12
CA LYS A 64 1.62 -12.71 -0.21
C LYS A 64 1.67 -11.36 -0.93
N LEU A 65 0.58 -10.59 -0.92
CA LEU A 65 0.53 -9.25 -1.52
C LEU A 65 1.57 -8.30 -0.93
N TYR A 66 1.77 -8.33 0.40
CA TYR A 66 2.73 -7.46 1.07
C TYR A 66 4.17 -7.84 0.67
N VAL A 67 4.52 -9.12 0.74
CA VAL A 67 5.87 -9.60 0.37
C VAL A 67 6.16 -9.37 -1.12
N GLU A 68 5.19 -9.56 -2.00
CA GLU A 68 5.33 -9.26 -3.43
C GLU A 68 5.60 -7.78 -3.69
N ALA A 69 4.90 -6.88 -2.98
CA ALA A 69 5.11 -5.44 -3.10
C ALA A 69 6.53 -5.03 -2.66
N GLU A 70 7.04 -5.57 -1.56
CA GLU A 70 8.42 -5.35 -1.09
C GLU A 70 9.45 -5.89 -2.09
N ASN A 71 9.28 -7.12 -2.57
CA ASN A 71 10.17 -7.72 -3.56
C ASN A 71 10.22 -6.93 -4.86
N MET A 72 9.06 -6.45 -5.36
CA MET A 72 9.02 -5.62 -6.56
C MET A 72 9.78 -4.30 -6.36
N HIS A 73 9.67 -3.68 -5.17
CA HIS A 73 10.42 -2.47 -4.84
C HIS A 73 11.93 -2.73 -4.84
N LEU A 74 12.38 -3.80 -4.18
CA LEU A 74 13.80 -4.16 -4.12
C LEU A 74 14.39 -4.43 -5.50
N GLN A 75 13.67 -5.18 -6.36
CA GLN A 75 14.09 -5.42 -7.74
C GLN A 75 14.25 -4.11 -8.51
N LYS A 76 13.24 -3.23 -8.47
CA LYS A 76 13.31 -1.90 -9.12
C LYS A 76 14.51 -1.08 -8.63
N ASN A 77 14.81 -1.12 -7.33
CA ASN A 77 15.93 -0.40 -6.76
C ASN A 77 17.28 -0.98 -7.22
N ASN A 78 17.41 -2.31 -7.28
CA ASN A 78 18.62 -2.97 -7.77
C ASN A 78 18.88 -2.63 -9.24
N TYR A 79 17.87 -2.76 -10.12
CA TYR A 79 17.99 -2.36 -11.53
C TYR A 79 18.38 -0.88 -11.69
N ARG A 80 17.81 0.00 -10.87
CA ARG A 80 18.16 1.43 -10.90
C ARG A 80 19.62 1.66 -10.50
N LYS A 81 20.13 0.94 -9.50
CA LYS A 81 21.53 1.06 -9.07
C LYS A 81 22.48 0.59 -10.16
N GLU A 82 22.20 -0.56 -10.79
CA GLU A 82 23.01 -1.10 -11.89
C GLU A 82 23.08 -0.11 -13.07
N MET A 83 21.94 0.47 -13.47
CA MET A 83 21.86 1.47 -14.55
C MET A 83 22.58 2.78 -14.25
N LEU A 84 22.70 3.17 -12.99
CA LEU A 84 23.44 4.37 -12.59
C LEU A 84 24.95 4.11 -12.45
N SER A 85 25.36 2.84 -12.35
CA SER A 85 26.76 2.42 -12.26
C SER A 85 27.40 2.01 -13.59
N ALA A 86 26.60 1.90 -14.65
CA ALA A 86 27.02 1.60 -16.03
C ALA A 86 27.14 2.88 -16.86
#